data_AF-A0A9W9MQG6-F1
#
_entry.id   AF-A0A9W9MQG6-F1
#
_cell.length_a   1.000
_cell.length_b   1.000
_cell.length_c   1.000
_cell.angle_alpha   90.00
_cell.angle_beta   90.00
_cell.angle_gamma   90.00
#
_symmetry.space_group_name_H-M   'P 1'
#
loop_
_entity.id
_entity.type
_entity.pdbx_description
1 polymer ?
#
loop_
_entity_poly.entity_id
_entity_poly.type
_entity_poly.pdbx_seq_one_letter_code
_entity_poly.pdbx_strand_id
1 'polypeptide(L)'
;MILALRSIWYGQRIMNPLIAVVGATGTGKSKLAVDLASRFNGEIINGDAMQMYRGLPIITNQIPTEERNGVPHHLLSCIDLDAEAWRIGLFKREALRVIEDIRARGKVPILVGGTHYYTQAVLFKEQLVGEGVDNEGEREQLTEFSSSSKKWPILDSSPEVLLEKLREVDPVMAARWHPKDARKIRRSLEIYFQTGRQASEIYKEQFSQKRKAIDQEQGLLRFENTLVFWVHAEKEVLNARLDARVDDMVKQGLMAEAEKMSDYLQEKASQGIEVDQTRGVWVSIGFKELAPYFKAIRDGEASEKEIEDLKRNSLELIRIATRQYGTSQVKWIRNKLWQAFREAGETHRLYLLDSSNVSDWSKCITEPSEQIVQLMQQSKPTPDPKSLSQLAMTEFGTKEAQAQKRVQTDPIGKCYTCDVCEKTMASEDQWHIHLKSHRHKSGLKSASKRAQRDEYFRKKELEAQATQATQAPETEPVS
;
A
#
# COMPACT_ATOMS: atom_id res chain seq x y z
N MET A 1 -37.92 36.94 36.61
CA MET A 1 -38.54 36.35 35.40
C MET A 1 -37.63 36.71 34.23
N ILE A 2 -36.76 35.87 33.71
CA ILE A 2 -36.97 34.51 33.19
C ILE A 2 -35.72 33.69 33.52
N LEU A 3 -35.90 32.63 34.31
CA LEU A 3 -34.89 31.63 34.60
C LEU A 3 -34.71 30.76 33.35
N ALA A 4 -33.45 30.63 32.91
CA ALA A 4 -33.03 29.70 31.87
C ALA A 4 -33.37 28.27 32.28
N LEU A 5 -34.43 27.72 31.69
CA LEU A 5 -34.75 26.30 31.74
C LEU A 5 -33.70 25.53 30.92
N ARG A 6 -32.65 25.09 31.59
CA ARG A 6 -31.89 23.91 31.19
C ARG A 6 -32.85 22.72 31.24
N SER A 7 -33.51 22.43 30.12
CA SER A 7 -34.16 21.14 29.92
C SER A 7 -33.07 20.07 29.88
N ILE A 8 -32.94 19.35 31.00
CA ILE A 8 -32.24 18.08 31.12
C ILE A 8 -33.02 17.08 30.26
N TRP A 9 -32.69 17.00 28.98
CA TRP A 9 -33.01 15.83 28.18
C TRP A 9 -32.00 14.74 28.58
N TYR A 10 -32.45 13.79 29.39
CA TYR A 10 -31.87 12.44 29.44
C TYR A 10 -32.14 11.74 28.09
N GLY A 11 -31.59 12.30 27.01
CA GLY A 11 -31.52 11.64 25.71
C GLY A 11 -30.28 10.77 25.73
N GLN A 12 -30.47 9.46 25.59
CA GLN A 12 -29.41 8.49 25.34
C GLN A 12 -28.47 9.08 24.27
N ARG A 13 -27.23 9.42 24.65
CA ARG A 13 -26.28 10.11 23.76
C ARG A 13 -25.99 9.17 22.60
N ILE A 14 -26.65 9.36 21.45
CA ILE A 14 -26.40 8.56 20.25
C ILE A 14 -24.96 8.80 19.87
N MET A 15 -24.15 7.74 20.00
CA MET A 15 -22.76 7.80 19.58
C MET A 15 -22.72 7.93 18.06
N ASN A 16 -21.96 8.89 17.54
CA ASN A 16 -21.76 9.07 16.10
C ASN A 16 -20.46 8.38 15.69
N PRO A 17 -20.51 7.08 15.31
CA PRO A 17 -19.31 6.36 14.95
C PRO A 17 -18.69 6.89 13.66
N LEU A 18 -17.38 6.78 13.55
CA LEU A 18 -16.73 6.70 12.25
C LEU A 18 -16.83 5.24 11.79
N ILE A 19 -17.54 5.02 10.68
CA ILE A 19 -17.59 3.71 10.05
C ILE A 19 -16.54 3.68 8.95
N ALA A 20 -15.73 2.62 8.89
CA ALA A 20 -14.80 2.39 7.79
C ALA A 20 -15.12 1.07 7.09
N VAL A 21 -15.19 1.09 5.77
CA VAL A 21 -15.41 -0.11 4.94
C VAL A 21 -14.15 -0.37 4.11
N VAL A 22 -13.46 -1.46 4.46
CA VAL A 22 -12.22 -1.91 3.84
C VAL A 22 -12.39 -3.28 3.18
N GLY A 23 -11.47 -3.64 2.29
CA GLY A 23 -11.53 -4.88 1.52
C GLY A 23 -10.83 -4.76 0.18
N ALA A 24 -10.74 -5.88 -0.53
CA ALA A 24 -10.19 -5.89 -1.87
C ALA A 24 -11.13 -5.19 -2.87
N THR A 25 -10.60 -4.79 -4.02
CA THR A 25 -11.42 -4.39 -5.17
C THR A 25 -12.33 -5.56 -5.59
N GLY A 26 -13.57 -5.29 -6.03
CA GLY A 26 -14.54 -6.35 -6.38
C GLY A 26 -15.26 -7.08 -5.22
N THR A 27 -15.04 -6.72 -3.95
CA THR A 27 -15.75 -7.36 -2.81
C THR A 27 -17.09 -6.71 -2.44
N GLY A 28 -17.50 -5.62 -3.11
CA GLY A 28 -18.78 -4.94 -2.82
C GLY A 28 -18.72 -3.83 -1.77
N LYS A 29 -17.53 -3.30 -1.46
CA LYS A 29 -17.35 -2.19 -0.49
C LYS A 29 -18.30 -1.01 -0.71
N SER A 30 -18.42 -0.53 -1.96
CA SER A 30 -19.24 0.63 -2.27
C SER A 30 -20.74 0.36 -2.05
N LYS A 31 -21.20 -0.85 -2.36
CA LYS A 31 -22.57 -1.29 -2.09
C LYS A 31 -22.88 -1.25 -0.59
N LEU A 32 -22.02 -1.86 0.24
CA LEU A 32 -22.17 -1.81 1.70
C LEU A 32 -22.12 -0.37 2.24
N ALA A 33 -21.24 0.47 1.68
CA ALA A 33 -21.13 1.87 2.07
C ALA A 33 -22.45 2.63 1.87
N VAL A 34 -23.07 2.46 0.71
CA VAL A 34 -24.34 3.08 0.34
C VAL A 34 -25.47 2.52 1.21
N ASP A 35 -25.54 1.19 1.39
CA ASP A 35 -26.53 0.55 2.26
C ASP A 35 -26.48 1.15 3.68
N LEU A 36 -25.29 1.24 4.29
CA LEU A 36 -25.10 1.84 5.61
C LEU A 36 -25.40 3.34 5.64
N ALA A 37 -25.01 4.10 4.61
CA ALA A 37 -25.26 5.54 4.55
C ALA A 37 -26.76 5.84 4.43
N SER A 38 -27.47 5.11 3.57
CA SER A 38 -28.92 5.21 3.43
C SER A 38 -29.64 4.84 4.73
N ARG A 39 -29.16 3.81 5.44
CA ARG A 39 -29.78 3.32 6.67
C ARG A 39 -29.56 4.24 7.88
N PHE A 40 -28.35 4.78 8.03
CA PHE A 40 -27.91 5.51 9.23
C PHE A 40 -27.72 7.01 9.00
N ASN A 41 -28.36 7.58 7.97
CA ASN A 41 -28.24 9.00 7.61
C ASN A 41 -26.77 9.44 7.51
N GLY A 42 -25.99 8.65 6.76
CA GLY A 42 -24.56 8.83 6.60
C GLY A 42 -24.17 9.52 5.30
N GLU A 43 -22.90 9.93 5.23
CA GLU A 43 -22.26 10.43 4.01
C GLU A 43 -20.94 9.67 3.80
N ILE A 44 -20.59 9.41 2.54
CA ILE A 44 -19.46 8.57 2.17
C ILE A 44 -18.23 9.44 1.92
N ILE A 45 -17.09 9.03 2.45
CA ILE A 45 -15.78 9.63 2.22
C ILE A 45 -14.95 8.64 1.43
N ASN A 46 -14.51 9.01 0.23
CA ASN A 46 -13.66 8.17 -0.58
C ASN A 46 -12.26 8.05 0.03
N GLY A 47 -11.76 6.83 0.13
CA GLY A 47 -10.41 6.48 0.55
C GLY A 47 -9.66 5.66 -0.50
N ASP A 48 -9.92 5.89 -1.79
CA ASP A 48 -9.20 5.26 -2.90
C ASP A 48 -8.49 6.32 -3.75
N ALA A 49 -7.15 6.26 -3.79
CA ALA A 49 -6.35 7.31 -4.40
C ALA A 49 -6.61 7.51 -5.90
N MET A 50 -7.06 6.47 -6.61
CA MET A 50 -7.36 6.58 -8.04
C MET A 50 -8.74 7.20 -8.26
N GLN A 51 -9.70 6.96 -7.37
CA GLN A 51 -11.08 7.47 -7.51
C GLN A 51 -11.21 8.96 -7.20
N MET A 52 -10.16 9.58 -6.66
CA MET A 52 -10.10 11.02 -6.47
C MET A 52 -9.97 11.78 -7.79
N TYR A 53 -9.56 11.15 -8.90
CA TYR A 53 -9.37 11.83 -10.19
C TYR A 53 -10.69 12.01 -10.95
N ARG A 54 -10.88 13.19 -11.53
CA ARG A 54 -12.02 13.54 -12.37
C ARG A 54 -11.93 12.89 -13.75
N GLY A 55 -13.09 12.66 -14.37
CA GLY A 55 -13.20 12.28 -15.77
C GLY A 55 -12.81 10.84 -16.12
N LEU A 56 -12.50 10.01 -15.13
CA LEU A 56 -12.07 8.62 -15.32
C LEU A 56 -12.90 7.60 -14.51
N PRO A 57 -14.25 7.63 -14.58
CA PRO A 57 -15.09 6.75 -13.79
C PRO A 57 -14.87 5.25 -14.07
N ILE A 58 -14.53 4.85 -15.30
CA ILE A 58 -14.42 3.44 -15.69
C ILE A 58 -13.07 2.87 -15.24
N ILE A 59 -11.94 3.46 -15.67
CA ILE A 59 -10.58 3.03 -15.30
C ILE A 59 -10.42 2.97 -13.78
N THR A 60 -10.96 3.96 -13.08
CA THR A 60 -10.82 4.05 -11.62
C THR A 60 -11.94 3.33 -10.86
N ASN A 61 -12.88 2.71 -11.57
CA ASN A 61 -13.99 1.92 -11.03
C ASN A 61 -14.80 2.72 -9.98
N GLN A 62 -15.17 3.95 -10.31
CA GLN A 62 -16.02 4.78 -9.47
C GLN A 62 -17.44 4.20 -9.44
N ILE A 63 -18.12 4.36 -8.30
CA ILE A 63 -19.52 3.98 -8.21
C ILE A 63 -20.37 4.86 -9.15
N PRO A 64 -21.17 4.27 -10.05
CA PRO A 64 -22.07 5.03 -10.93
C PRO A 64 -23.08 5.85 -10.11
N THR A 65 -23.54 6.99 -10.64
CA THR A 65 -24.39 7.93 -9.88
C THR A 65 -25.72 7.30 -9.48
N GLU A 66 -26.28 6.46 -10.34
CA GLU A 66 -27.48 5.67 -10.16
C GLU A 66 -27.38 4.66 -8.99
N GLU A 67 -26.18 4.13 -8.73
CA GLU A 67 -25.93 3.20 -7.62
C GLU A 67 -25.66 3.91 -6.29
N ARG A 68 -25.50 5.25 -6.29
CA ARG A 68 -25.23 6.03 -5.06
C ARG A 68 -26.47 6.23 -4.20
N ASN A 69 -27.66 5.96 -4.70
CA ASN A 69 -28.94 6.14 -3.99
C ASN A 69 -29.09 7.55 -3.35
N GLY A 70 -28.63 8.60 -4.05
CA GLY A 70 -28.67 9.98 -3.54
C GLY A 70 -27.71 10.28 -2.37
N VAL A 71 -26.88 9.32 -1.93
CA VAL A 71 -25.94 9.51 -0.84
C VAL A 71 -24.78 10.43 -1.27
N PRO A 72 -24.48 11.51 -0.51
CA PRO A 72 -23.33 12.36 -0.78
C PRO A 72 -22.00 11.59 -0.71
N HIS A 73 -21.14 11.80 -1.70
CA HIS A 73 -19.80 11.25 -1.77
C HIS A 73 -18.77 12.37 -1.76
N HIS A 74 -17.89 12.35 -0.77
CA HIS A 74 -16.79 13.29 -0.59
C HIS A 74 -15.48 12.70 -1.06
N LEU A 75 -14.54 13.57 -1.47
CA LEU A 75 -13.22 13.20 -1.99
C LEU A 75 -13.26 12.25 -3.20
N LEU A 76 -14.39 12.14 -3.88
CA LEU A 76 -14.56 11.40 -5.13
C LEU A 76 -14.49 12.40 -6.29
N SER A 77 -13.70 12.12 -7.31
CA SER A 77 -13.53 13.04 -8.46
C SER A 77 -13.26 14.49 -8.02
N CYS A 78 -12.30 14.70 -7.12
CA CYS A 78 -11.91 16.02 -6.59
C CYS A 78 -10.57 16.54 -7.12
N ILE A 79 -9.80 15.73 -7.85
CA ILE A 79 -8.46 16.04 -8.38
C ILE A 79 -8.51 16.06 -9.91
N ASP A 80 -7.91 17.08 -10.53
CA ASP A 80 -7.77 17.17 -11.99
C ASP A 80 -6.60 16.31 -12.51
N LEU A 81 -6.52 16.07 -13.82
CA LEU A 81 -5.50 15.19 -14.41
C LEU A 81 -4.08 15.80 -14.38
N ASP A 82 -3.96 17.12 -14.44
CA ASP A 82 -2.71 17.88 -14.29
C ASP A 82 -2.34 18.21 -12.85
N ALA A 83 -3.27 18.05 -11.91
CA ALA A 83 -3.02 18.38 -10.52
C ALA A 83 -1.97 17.44 -9.91
N GLU A 84 -1.17 17.95 -8.98
CA GLU A 84 -0.22 17.10 -8.26
C GLU A 84 -0.97 16.01 -7.49
N ALA A 85 -0.47 14.77 -7.65
CA ALA A 85 -1.03 13.63 -6.95
C ALA A 85 -1.03 13.86 -5.43
N TRP A 86 -2.22 13.77 -4.83
CA TRP A 86 -2.36 13.92 -3.39
C TRP A 86 -1.53 12.89 -2.64
N ARG A 87 -0.76 13.38 -1.68
CA ARG A 87 -0.03 12.54 -0.73
C ARG A 87 -0.90 12.25 0.49
N ILE A 88 -0.46 11.25 1.25
CA ILE A 88 -1.14 10.78 2.46
C ILE A 88 -1.44 11.89 3.49
N GLY A 89 -0.56 12.89 3.64
CA GLY A 89 -0.76 14.01 4.58
C GLY A 89 -1.92 14.91 4.15
N LEU A 90 -1.94 15.34 2.89
CA LEU A 90 -3.04 16.12 2.31
C LEU A 90 -4.37 15.34 2.37
N PHE A 91 -4.35 14.06 1.98
CA PHE A 91 -5.52 13.21 2.07
C PHE A 91 -6.05 13.11 3.51
N LYS A 92 -5.17 12.84 4.48
CA LYS A 92 -5.50 12.75 5.91
C LYS A 92 -6.17 14.04 6.39
N ARG A 93 -5.60 15.20 6.09
CA ARG A 93 -6.16 16.50 6.47
C ARG A 93 -7.56 16.72 5.89
N GLU A 94 -7.71 16.53 4.58
CA GLU A 94 -9.01 16.74 3.92
C GLU A 94 -10.06 15.74 4.39
N ALA A 95 -9.68 14.48 4.60
CA ALA A 95 -10.58 13.47 5.15
C ALA A 95 -11.03 13.82 6.57
N LEU A 96 -10.14 14.30 7.44
CA LEU A 96 -10.48 14.73 8.80
C LEU A 96 -11.42 15.94 8.79
N ARG A 97 -11.13 16.94 7.95
CA ARG A 97 -12.00 18.11 7.76
C ARG A 97 -13.41 17.69 7.33
N VAL A 98 -13.51 16.77 6.36
CA VAL A 98 -14.81 16.24 5.89
C VAL A 98 -15.52 15.44 6.99
N ILE A 99 -14.80 14.65 7.79
CA ILE A 99 -15.39 13.91 8.93
C ILE A 99 -16.03 14.88 9.93
N GLU A 100 -15.34 15.97 10.27
CA GLU A 100 -15.85 16.99 11.19
C GLU A 100 -17.07 17.71 10.62
N ASP A 101 -17.02 18.08 9.34
CA ASP A 101 -18.13 18.71 8.62
C ASP A 101 -19.39 17.83 8.55
N ILE A 102 -19.24 16.53 8.27
CA ILE A 102 -20.34 15.56 8.29
C ILE A 102 -20.93 15.45 9.71
N ARG A 103 -20.09 15.39 10.74
CA ARG A 103 -20.53 15.32 12.13
C ARG A 103 -21.23 16.60 12.59
N ALA A 104 -20.77 17.77 12.14
CA ALA A 104 -21.41 19.06 12.42
C ALA A 104 -22.84 19.13 11.86
N ARG A 105 -23.12 18.42 10.77
CA ARG A 105 -24.48 18.21 10.23
C ARG A 105 -25.29 17.12 10.96
N GLY A 106 -24.75 16.50 12.00
CA GLY A 106 -25.41 15.41 12.73
C GLY A 106 -25.50 14.09 11.94
N LYS A 107 -24.64 13.90 10.93
CA LYS A 107 -24.63 12.70 10.08
C LYS A 107 -23.48 11.76 10.42
N VAL A 108 -23.58 10.52 9.95
CA VAL A 108 -22.58 9.47 10.19
C VAL A 108 -21.52 9.47 9.07
N PRO A 109 -20.23 9.72 9.37
CA PRO A 109 -19.17 9.64 8.37
C PRO A 109 -18.82 8.17 8.07
N ILE A 110 -18.81 7.81 6.79
CA ILE A 110 -18.48 6.46 6.31
C ILE A 110 -17.28 6.51 5.36
N LEU A 111 -16.10 6.11 5.84
CA LEU A 111 -14.85 6.09 5.07
C LEU A 111 -14.69 4.78 4.29
N VAL A 112 -14.65 4.84 2.96
CA VAL A 112 -14.65 3.64 2.10
C VAL A 112 -13.54 3.69 1.08
N GLY A 113 -12.72 2.65 0.99
CA GLY A 113 -11.61 2.66 0.05
C GLY A 113 -10.81 1.37 -0.10
N GLY A 114 -10.12 1.26 -1.23
CA GLY A 114 -9.14 0.21 -1.51
C GLY A 114 -7.70 0.61 -1.16
N THR A 115 -7.45 1.88 -0.86
CA THR A 115 -6.11 2.39 -0.50
C THR A 115 -5.94 2.30 1.02
N HIS A 116 -5.78 1.08 1.55
CA HIS A 116 -5.85 0.81 3.01
C HIS A 116 -4.88 1.64 3.86
N TYR A 117 -3.74 2.03 3.31
CA TYR A 117 -2.77 2.87 4.03
C TYR A 117 -3.26 4.33 4.20
N TYR A 118 -4.09 4.85 3.28
CA TYR A 118 -4.79 6.13 3.44
C TYR A 118 -5.87 6.02 4.51
N THR A 119 -6.67 4.95 4.47
CA THR A 119 -7.68 4.67 5.49
C THR A 119 -7.04 4.56 6.88
N GLN A 120 -5.94 3.82 7.02
CA GLN A 120 -5.24 3.68 8.30
C GLN A 120 -4.78 5.04 8.86
N ALA A 121 -4.27 5.94 8.03
CA ALA A 121 -3.79 7.25 8.47
C ALA A 121 -4.91 8.14 9.06
N VAL A 122 -6.16 7.93 8.62
CA VAL A 122 -7.33 8.62 9.18
C VAL A 122 -7.77 7.95 10.49
N LEU A 123 -7.76 6.61 10.54
CA LEU A 123 -8.23 5.84 11.70
C LEU A 123 -7.31 5.95 12.92
N PHE A 124 -5.99 6.03 12.71
CA PHE A 124 -5.00 6.02 13.79
C PHE A 124 -4.34 7.38 13.97
N LYS A 125 -3.85 7.65 15.19
CA LYS A 125 -3.09 8.85 15.53
C LYS A 125 -1.64 8.84 15.02
N GLU A 126 -1.21 7.80 14.31
CA GLU A 126 0.17 7.62 13.87
C GLU A 126 0.74 8.88 13.21
N GLN A 127 1.89 9.35 13.74
CA GLN A 127 2.68 10.42 13.16
C GLN A 127 3.38 9.87 11.92
N LEU A 128 2.95 10.30 10.74
CA LEU A 128 3.67 9.97 9.51
C LEU A 128 5.04 10.63 9.59
N VAL A 129 6.12 9.88 9.33
CA VAL A 129 7.47 10.44 9.36
C VAL A 129 7.58 11.61 8.37
N GLY A 130 7.92 12.78 8.90
CA GLY A 130 7.99 14.05 8.19
C GLY A 130 6.99 15.11 8.66
N GLU A 131 5.99 14.75 9.47
CA GLU A 131 5.14 15.73 10.18
C GLU A 131 5.91 16.25 11.39
N GLY A 132 6.81 17.21 11.16
CA GLY A 132 7.35 18.03 12.25
C GLY A 132 6.23 18.90 12.81
N VAL A 133 6.06 18.81 14.12
CA VAL A 133 5.48 19.79 15.07
C VAL A 133 4.17 20.47 14.65
N ASP A 134 3.18 20.36 15.53
CA ASP A 134 1.91 21.06 15.49
C ASP A 134 2.01 22.52 15.01
N ASN A 135 1.01 22.93 14.23
CA ASN A 135 0.61 24.29 13.86
C ASN A 135 1.44 25.04 12.78
N GLU A 136 0.67 25.56 11.81
CA GLU A 136 0.94 26.72 10.93
C GLU A 136 1.90 26.60 9.73
N GLY A 137 2.70 25.54 9.58
CA GLY A 137 3.66 25.41 8.46
C GLY A 137 3.21 24.66 7.19
N GLU A 138 1.98 24.18 7.09
CA GLU A 138 1.60 23.10 6.15
C GLU A 138 1.49 23.50 4.66
N ARG A 139 1.56 24.79 4.32
CA ARG A 139 1.46 25.25 2.92
C ARG A 139 2.78 25.13 2.15
N GLU A 140 3.92 25.09 2.84
CA GLU A 140 5.26 25.09 2.23
C GLU A 140 5.83 23.69 1.96
N GLN A 141 5.28 22.63 2.56
CA GLN A 141 5.81 21.27 2.38
C GLN A 141 5.38 20.60 1.05
N LEU A 142 4.35 21.13 0.39
CA LEU A 142 3.87 20.62 -0.90
C LEU A 142 4.86 20.96 -2.03
N THR A 143 5.48 22.15 -2.00
CA THR A 143 6.41 22.63 -3.01
C THR A 143 7.83 22.05 -2.88
N GLU A 144 8.26 21.63 -1.68
CA GLU A 144 9.67 21.31 -1.44
C GLU A 144 10.12 19.93 -1.97
N PHE A 145 9.19 19.05 -2.37
CA PHE A 145 9.53 17.70 -2.84
C PHE A 145 9.71 17.56 -4.35
N SER A 146 8.95 18.33 -5.15
CA SER A 146 9.29 18.51 -6.57
C SER A 146 10.64 19.25 -6.69
N SER A 147 10.99 20.03 -5.65
CA SER A 147 12.29 20.68 -5.48
C SER A 147 13.36 19.81 -4.81
N SER A 148 13.06 18.64 -4.22
CA SER A 148 14.06 17.90 -3.43
C SER A 148 15.10 17.24 -4.33
N SER A 149 14.69 16.67 -5.46
CA SER A 149 15.57 16.22 -6.53
C SER A 149 16.44 17.35 -7.09
N LYS A 150 15.87 18.55 -7.24
CA LYS A 150 16.61 19.75 -7.68
C LYS A 150 17.60 20.26 -6.63
N LYS A 151 17.27 20.12 -5.35
CA LYS A 151 18.09 20.53 -4.19
C LYS A 151 19.16 19.49 -3.84
N TRP A 152 18.90 18.21 -4.09
CA TRP A 152 19.79 17.08 -3.83
C TRP A 152 19.82 16.11 -5.02
N PRO A 153 20.73 16.31 -6.00
CA PRO A 153 20.83 15.49 -7.21
C PRO A 153 21.05 13.99 -6.95
N ILE A 154 21.64 13.67 -5.79
CA ILE A 154 21.88 12.28 -5.38
C ILE A 154 20.58 11.46 -5.30
N LEU A 155 19.43 12.10 -5.06
CA LEU A 155 18.13 11.43 -4.94
C LEU A 155 17.59 10.86 -6.27
N ASP A 156 18.15 11.28 -7.40
CA ASP A 156 17.83 10.76 -8.73
C ASP A 156 18.90 9.77 -9.26
N SER A 157 19.87 9.41 -8.42
CA SER A 157 20.89 8.40 -8.76
C SER A 157 20.32 6.98 -8.73
N SER A 158 21.10 6.01 -9.23
CA SER A 158 20.67 4.61 -9.27
C SER A 158 20.40 4.03 -7.86
N PRO A 159 19.54 3.00 -7.73
CA PRO A 159 19.21 2.39 -6.44
C PRO A 159 20.43 1.90 -5.66
N GLU A 160 21.48 1.45 -6.35
CA GLU A 160 22.73 0.99 -5.75
C GLU A 160 23.49 2.15 -5.09
N VAL A 161 23.58 3.30 -5.78
CA VAL A 161 24.20 4.51 -5.26
C VAL A 161 23.43 5.05 -4.06
N LEU A 162 22.09 5.05 -4.14
CA LEU A 162 21.24 5.45 -3.02
C LEU A 162 21.43 4.53 -1.82
N LEU A 163 21.53 3.21 -2.03
CA LEU A 163 21.73 2.26 -0.94
C LEU A 163 23.10 2.42 -0.29
N GLU A 164 24.15 2.64 -1.08
CA GLU A 164 25.49 2.88 -0.54
C GLU A 164 25.52 4.17 0.28
N LYS A 165 24.90 5.24 -0.23
CA LYS A 165 24.78 6.47 0.56
C LYS A 165 23.98 6.26 1.83
N LEU A 166 22.92 5.45 1.78
CA LEU A 166 22.14 5.13 2.97
C LEU A 166 22.96 4.32 3.99
N ARG A 167 23.88 3.45 3.55
CA ARG A 167 24.79 2.72 4.47
C ARG A 167 25.72 3.67 5.22
N GLU A 168 26.20 4.72 4.56
CA GLU A 168 27.04 5.74 5.20
C GLU A 168 26.28 6.54 6.26
N VAL A 169 25.05 6.95 5.97
CA VAL A 169 24.29 7.88 6.84
C VAL A 169 23.40 7.19 7.87
N ASP A 170 22.81 6.04 7.53
CA ASP A 170 21.87 5.27 8.36
C ASP A 170 21.99 3.76 8.06
N PRO A 171 23.05 3.09 8.57
CA PRO A 171 23.31 1.68 8.31
C PRO A 171 22.17 0.77 8.80
N VAL A 172 21.40 1.23 9.79
CA VAL A 172 20.25 0.49 10.34
C VAL A 172 19.13 0.42 9.30
N MET A 173 18.78 1.53 8.65
CA MET A 173 17.80 1.52 7.56
C MET A 173 18.34 0.84 6.31
N ALA A 174 19.63 0.99 5.98
CA ALA A 174 20.22 0.31 4.84
C ALA A 174 20.18 -1.22 4.98
N ALA A 175 20.41 -1.76 6.18
CA ALA A 175 20.29 -3.19 6.45
C ALA A 175 18.83 -3.69 6.42
N ARG A 176 17.87 -2.80 6.61
CA ARG A 176 16.43 -3.13 6.64
C ARG A 176 15.82 -3.25 5.25
N TRP A 177 16.21 -2.37 4.33
CA TRP A 177 15.60 -2.30 3.01
C TRP A 177 16.23 -3.25 2.01
N HIS A 178 15.39 -3.91 1.20
CA HIS A 178 15.89 -4.69 0.08
C HIS A 178 16.46 -3.74 -0.99
N PRO A 179 17.58 -4.05 -1.68
CA PRO A 179 18.19 -3.14 -2.67
C PRO A 179 17.23 -2.66 -3.78
N LYS A 180 16.27 -3.51 -4.15
CA LYS A 180 15.20 -3.19 -5.12
C LYS A 180 14.10 -2.25 -4.60
N ASP A 181 14.04 -1.99 -3.29
CA ASP A 181 13.07 -1.07 -2.69
C ASP A 181 13.53 0.39 -2.81
N ALA A 182 13.88 0.82 -4.03
CA ALA A 182 14.47 2.13 -4.32
C ALA A 182 13.68 3.30 -3.71
N ARG A 183 12.34 3.22 -3.71
CA ARG A 183 11.46 4.24 -3.11
C ARG A 183 11.66 4.38 -1.59
N LYS A 184 11.85 3.28 -0.86
CA LYS A 184 12.03 3.34 0.60
C LYS A 184 13.44 3.80 0.97
N ILE A 185 14.42 3.39 0.17
CA ILE A 185 15.81 3.83 0.30
C ILE A 185 15.88 5.35 0.07
N ARG A 186 15.32 5.83 -1.05
CA ARG A 186 15.20 7.25 -1.38
C ARG A 186 14.51 8.03 -0.26
N ARG A 187 13.35 7.54 0.24
CA ARG A 187 12.63 8.21 1.33
C ARG A 187 13.47 8.32 2.62
N SER A 188 14.25 7.29 2.95
CA SER A 188 15.11 7.30 4.13
C SER A 188 16.21 8.35 4.01
N LEU A 189 16.80 8.50 2.82
CA LEU A 189 17.76 9.56 2.52
C LEU A 189 17.11 10.95 2.50
N GLU A 190 15.91 11.08 1.93
CA GLU A 190 15.16 12.34 1.94
C GLU A 190 14.89 12.84 3.36
N ILE A 191 14.50 11.94 4.28
CA ILE A 191 14.32 12.28 5.69
C ILE A 191 15.62 12.82 6.27
N TYR A 192 16.75 12.16 6.01
CA TYR A 192 18.06 12.62 6.48
C TYR A 192 18.44 13.99 5.91
N PHE A 193 18.25 14.22 4.60
CA PHE A 193 18.58 15.50 3.99
C PHE A 193 17.66 16.65 4.42
N GLN A 194 16.39 16.36 4.71
CA GLN A 194 15.42 17.36 5.16
C GLN A 194 15.58 17.71 6.65
N THR A 195 15.84 16.70 7.49
CA THR A 195 15.81 16.86 8.95
C THR A 195 17.20 16.90 9.59
N GLY A 196 18.24 16.47 8.87
CA GLY A 196 19.58 16.22 9.42
C GLY A 196 19.67 15.00 10.35
N ARG A 197 18.57 14.28 10.57
CA ARG A 197 18.48 13.16 11.52
C ARG A 197 18.33 11.83 10.78
N GLN A 198 18.85 10.76 11.36
CA GLN A 198 18.70 9.41 10.79
C GLN A 198 17.23 8.97 10.83
N ALA A 199 16.76 8.37 9.75
CA ALA A 199 15.38 7.86 9.70
C ALA A 199 15.16 6.76 10.76
N SER A 200 16.17 5.93 11.05
CA SER A 200 16.12 4.92 12.10
C SER A 200 15.91 5.49 13.50
N GLU A 201 16.49 6.65 13.82
CA GLU A 201 16.29 7.33 15.10
C GLU A 201 14.85 7.84 15.22
N ILE A 202 14.34 8.52 14.18
CA ILE A 202 12.97 9.02 14.16
C ILE A 202 11.98 7.86 14.31
N TYR A 203 12.18 6.75 13.60
CA TYR A 203 11.32 5.58 13.75
C TYR A 203 11.38 4.96 15.15
N LYS A 204 12.56 4.92 15.79
CA LYS A 204 12.72 4.45 17.18
C LYS A 204 12.00 5.35 18.17
N GLU A 205 12.11 6.67 18.01
CA GLU A 205 11.41 7.66 18.85
C GLU A 205 9.91 7.50 18.73
N GLN A 206 9.37 7.43 17.51
CA GLN A 206 7.95 7.21 17.27
C GLN A 206 7.46 5.89 17.88
N PHE A 207 8.24 4.82 17.75
CA PHE A 207 7.89 3.54 18.37
C PHE A 207 7.87 3.65 19.91
N SER A 208 8.83 4.37 20.50
CA SER A 208 8.88 4.61 21.94
C SER A 208 7.70 5.48 22.43
N GLN A 209 7.32 6.51 21.68
CA GLN A 209 6.17 7.36 21.98
C GLN A 209 4.86 6.58 21.84
N LYS A 210 4.74 5.75 20.80
CA LYS A 210 3.60 4.83 20.61
C LYS A 210 3.47 3.87 21.79
N ARG A 211 4.57 3.29 22.26
CA ARG A 211 4.59 2.44 23.47
C ARG A 211 4.17 3.20 24.72
N LYS A 212 4.70 4.42 24.94
CA LYS A 212 4.29 5.26 26.06
C LYS A 212 2.80 5.61 26.02
N ALA A 213 2.25 5.91 24.85
CA ALA A 213 0.82 6.18 24.69
C ALA A 213 -0.03 4.95 25.04
N ILE A 214 0.39 3.76 24.60
CA ILE A 214 -0.25 2.50 24.99
C ILE A 214 -0.17 2.28 26.51
N ASP A 215 1.01 2.44 27.11
CA ASP A 215 1.23 2.26 28.55
C ASP A 215 0.46 3.27 29.40
N GLN A 216 0.17 4.46 28.85
CA GLN A 216 -0.63 5.53 29.49
C GLN A 216 -2.14 5.45 29.16
N GLU A 217 -2.61 4.35 28.57
CA GLU A 217 -4.00 4.16 28.12
C GLU A 217 -4.51 5.24 27.15
N GLN A 218 -3.61 5.99 26.53
CA GLN A 218 -3.96 6.93 25.47
C GLN A 218 -4.22 6.15 24.19
N GLY A 219 -5.49 5.85 23.92
CA GLY A 219 -5.91 5.07 22.75
C GLY A 219 -5.29 5.54 21.44
N LEU A 220 -4.75 4.59 20.66
CA LEU A 220 -4.10 4.83 19.37
C LEU A 220 -5.06 5.14 18.23
N LEU A 221 -6.33 4.73 18.38
CA LEU A 221 -7.39 5.13 17.47
C LEU A 221 -7.68 6.63 17.64
N ARG A 222 -7.89 7.30 16.51
CA ARG A 222 -8.21 8.73 16.49
C ARG A 222 -9.61 9.01 17.02
N PHE A 223 -10.54 8.10 16.74
CA PHE A 223 -11.92 8.21 17.18
C PHE A 223 -12.27 7.03 18.09
N GLU A 224 -12.73 7.34 19.29
CA GLU A 224 -13.17 6.35 20.28
C GLU A 224 -14.35 5.50 19.77
N ASN A 225 -15.14 6.01 18.83
CA ASN A 225 -16.24 5.27 18.22
C ASN A 225 -15.90 4.90 16.78
N THR A 226 -14.92 4.03 16.58
CA THR A 226 -14.57 3.55 15.24
C THR A 226 -15.10 2.13 15.03
N LEU A 227 -15.83 1.89 13.95
CA LEU A 227 -16.17 0.55 13.47
C LEU A 227 -15.51 0.31 12.13
N VAL A 228 -14.87 -0.85 11.96
CA VAL A 228 -14.27 -1.23 10.69
C VAL A 228 -14.88 -2.51 10.18
N PHE A 229 -15.51 -2.45 9.01
CA PHE A 229 -16.00 -3.60 8.27
C PHE A 229 -15.00 -3.98 7.19
N TRP A 230 -14.42 -5.17 7.32
CA TRP A 230 -13.61 -5.79 6.29
C TRP A 230 -14.48 -6.73 5.45
N VAL A 231 -14.84 -6.27 4.26
CA VAL A 231 -15.57 -7.08 3.28
C VAL A 231 -14.58 -7.99 2.55
N HIS A 232 -14.70 -9.29 2.79
CA HIS A 232 -13.80 -10.32 2.28
C HIS A 232 -14.55 -11.31 1.39
N ALA A 233 -13.86 -11.93 0.45
CA ALA A 233 -14.36 -13.02 -0.37
C ALA A 233 -13.25 -14.06 -0.52
N GLU A 234 -13.64 -15.32 -0.68
CA GLU A 234 -12.71 -16.39 -1.06
C GLU A 234 -11.97 -16.05 -2.36
N LYS A 235 -10.73 -16.55 -2.47
CA LYS A 235 -9.80 -16.13 -3.51
C LYS A 235 -10.30 -16.48 -4.90
N GLU A 236 -10.84 -17.67 -5.08
CA GLU A 236 -11.32 -18.21 -6.35
C GLU A 236 -12.53 -17.41 -6.83
N VAL A 237 -13.48 -17.15 -5.93
CA VAL A 237 -14.67 -16.32 -6.18
C VAL A 237 -14.27 -14.89 -6.52
N LEU A 238 -13.35 -14.32 -5.74
CA LEU A 238 -12.85 -12.96 -5.97
C LEU A 238 -12.19 -12.83 -7.34
N ASN A 239 -11.32 -13.77 -7.72
CA ASN A 239 -10.66 -13.75 -9.02
C ASN A 239 -11.67 -13.80 -10.17
N ALA A 240 -12.66 -14.69 -10.11
CA ALA A 240 -13.70 -14.77 -11.13
C ALA A 240 -14.49 -13.46 -11.27
N ARG A 241 -14.81 -12.79 -10.15
CA ARG A 241 -15.47 -11.48 -10.16
C ARG A 241 -14.59 -10.39 -10.76
N LEU A 242 -13.30 -10.40 -10.44
CA LEU A 242 -12.35 -9.43 -10.97
C LEU A 242 -12.19 -9.55 -12.48
N ASP A 243 -12.18 -10.79 -12.99
CA ASP A 243 -12.08 -11.05 -14.43
C ASP A 243 -13.35 -10.58 -15.16
N ALA A 244 -14.54 -10.99 -14.68
CA ALA A 244 -15.82 -10.54 -15.23
C ALA A 244 -15.97 -9.02 -15.21
N ARG A 245 -15.48 -8.38 -14.14
CA ARG A 245 -15.49 -6.92 -14.02
C ARG A 245 -14.62 -6.24 -15.08
N VAL A 246 -13.45 -6.78 -15.41
CA VAL A 246 -12.62 -6.23 -16.49
C VAL A 246 -13.37 -6.30 -17.81
N ASP A 247 -14.09 -7.39 -18.07
CA ASP A 247 -14.92 -7.52 -19.27
C ASP A 247 -16.04 -6.47 -19.30
N ASP A 248 -16.68 -6.19 -18.16
CA ASP A 248 -17.70 -5.15 -18.05
C ASP A 248 -17.10 -3.73 -18.20
N MET A 249 -15.91 -3.47 -17.65
CA MET A 249 -15.19 -2.21 -17.87
C MET A 249 -14.93 -1.98 -19.36
N VAL A 250 -14.52 -3.02 -20.10
CA VAL A 250 -14.31 -2.93 -21.55
C VAL A 250 -15.60 -2.56 -22.27
N LYS A 251 -16.73 -3.19 -21.92
CA LYS A 251 -18.06 -2.85 -22.49
C LYS A 251 -18.50 -1.42 -22.17
N GLN A 252 -18.17 -0.92 -20.97
CA GLN A 252 -18.52 0.43 -20.53
C GLN A 252 -17.66 1.53 -21.19
N GLY A 253 -16.55 1.18 -21.86
CA GLY A 253 -15.71 2.14 -22.57
C GLY A 253 -14.33 2.36 -21.96
N LEU A 254 -13.76 1.36 -21.27
CA LEU A 254 -12.38 1.39 -20.75
C LEU A 254 -11.36 1.90 -21.79
N MET A 255 -11.49 1.42 -23.03
CA MET A 255 -10.59 1.78 -24.12
C MET A 255 -10.67 3.28 -24.46
N ALA A 256 -11.88 3.85 -24.44
CA ALA A 256 -12.09 5.26 -24.76
C ALA A 256 -11.56 6.19 -23.65
N GLU A 257 -11.65 5.80 -22.38
CA GLU A 257 -10.99 6.55 -21.29
C GLU A 257 -9.46 6.47 -21.40
N ALA A 258 -8.92 5.29 -21.69
CA ALA A 258 -7.47 5.11 -21.80
C ALA A 258 -6.91 5.86 -23.02
N GLU A 259 -7.67 5.94 -24.12
CA GLU A 259 -7.35 6.75 -25.29
C GLU A 259 -7.30 8.23 -24.93
N LYS A 260 -8.32 8.77 -24.25
CA LYS A 260 -8.32 10.17 -23.76
C LYS A 260 -7.11 10.49 -22.89
N MET A 261 -6.70 9.56 -22.03
CA MET A 261 -5.49 9.71 -21.21
C MET A 261 -4.22 9.74 -22.08
N SER A 262 -4.14 8.90 -23.11
CA SER A 262 -3.03 8.87 -24.06
C SER A 262 -2.97 10.17 -24.87
N ASP A 263 -4.11 10.67 -25.36
CA ASP A 263 -4.20 11.91 -26.12
C ASP A 263 -3.81 13.12 -25.28
N TYR A 264 -4.23 13.15 -24.01
CA TYR A 264 -3.81 14.17 -23.06
C TYR A 264 -2.29 14.23 -22.90
N LEU A 265 -1.62 13.08 -22.77
CA LEU A 265 -0.16 13.04 -22.69
C LEU A 265 0.51 13.55 -23.96
N GLN A 266 -0.07 13.29 -25.13
CA GLN A 266 0.44 13.79 -26.41
C GLN A 266 0.27 15.30 -26.53
N GLU A 267 -0.88 15.84 -26.12
CA GLU A 267 -1.13 17.28 -26.10
C GLU A 267 -0.13 18.00 -25.18
N LYS A 268 0.16 17.43 -24.00
CA LYS A 268 1.18 18.00 -23.11
C LYS A 268 2.58 17.88 -23.68
N ALA A 269 2.92 16.76 -24.31
CA ALA A 269 4.21 16.60 -24.97
C ALA A 269 4.40 17.60 -26.12
N SER A 270 3.36 17.89 -26.91
CA SER A 270 3.44 18.89 -28.00
C SER A 270 3.56 20.33 -27.48
N GLN A 271 3.05 20.60 -26.27
CA GLN A 271 3.26 21.85 -25.54
C GLN A 271 4.64 21.92 -24.85
N GLY A 272 5.48 20.87 -24.97
CA GLY A 272 6.79 20.80 -24.31
C GLY A 272 6.71 20.57 -22.79
N ILE A 273 5.55 20.13 -22.28
CA ILE A 273 5.32 19.85 -20.87
C ILE A 273 5.52 18.35 -20.65
N GLU A 274 6.58 17.99 -19.93
CA GLU A 274 6.81 16.60 -19.52
C GLU A 274 5.92 16.24 -18.33
N VAL A 275 5.12 15.17 -18.47
CA VAL A 275 4.25 14.65 -17.42
C VAL A 275 4.90 13.42 -16.79
N ASP A 276 5.10 13.44 -15.47
CA ASP A 276 5.63 12.30 -14.72
C ASP A 276 4.61 11.15 -14.64
N GLN A 277 4.77 10.15 -15.51
CA GLN A 277 3.92 8.96 -15.56
C GLN A 277 4.17 7.97 -14.41
N THR A 278 5.14 8.23 -13.52
CA THR A 278 5.47 7.32 -12.40
C THR A 278 4.58 7.54 -11.17
N ARG A 279 3.70 8.55 -11.21
CA ARG A 279 2.86 9.01 -10.09
C ARG A 279 1.42 9.28 -10.53
N GLY A 280 0.56 9.47 -9.54
CA GLY A 280 -0.83 9.88 -9.75
C GLY A 280 -1.66 8.87 -10.54
N VAL A 281 -2.52 9.38 -11.42
CA VAL A 281 -3.45 8.54 -12.18
C VAL A 281 -2.76 7.72 -13.29
N TRP A 282 -1.56 8.12 -13.69
CA TRP A 282 -0.80 7.48 -14.77
C TRP A 282 -0.33 6.06 -14.42
N VAL A 283 -0.27 5.72 -13.13
CA VAL A 283 0.04 4.37 -12.66
C VAL A 283 -1.18 3.46 -12.47
N SER A 284 -2.37 3.95 -12.85
CA SER A 284 -3.62 3.20 -12.75
C SER A 284 -3.58 1.92 -13.58
N ILE A 285 -4.20 0.87 -13.03
CA ILE A 285 -4.37 -0.40 -13.75
C ILE A 285 -5.43 -0.17 -14.81
N GLY A 286 -5.13 -0.52 -16.06
CA GLY A 286 -5.98 -0.22 -17.21
C GLY A 286 -5.32 0.74 -18.19
N PHE A 287 -4.55 1.72 -17.72
CA PHE A 287 -3.85 2.65 -18.60
C PHE A 287 -2.47 2.12 -19.02
N LYS A 288 -1.59 1.83 -18.05
CA LYS A 288 -0.21 1.41 -18.31
C LYS A 288 -0.12 0.11 -19.11
N GLU A 289 -1.07 -0.81 -18.90
CA GLU A 289 -1.14 -2.07 -19.66
C GLU A 289 -1.53 -1.86 -21.11
N LEU A 290 -2.33 -0.83 -21.43
CA LEU A 290 -2.75 -0.49 -22.80
C LEU A 290 -1.73 0.37 -23.55
N ALA A 291 -0.66 0.85 -22.89
CA ALA A 291 0.35 1.70 -23.53
C ALA A 291 0.98 1.09 -24.80
N PRO A 292 1.34 -0.21 -24.85
CA PRO A 292 1.85 -0.83 -26.08
C PRO A 292 0.83 -0.85 -27.22
N TYR A 293 -0.46 -1.03 -26.90
CA TYR A 293 -1.55 -1.03 -27.87
C TYR A 293 -1.73 0.36 -28.50
N PHE A 294 -1.79 1.42 -27.70
CA PHE A 294 -1.90 2.79 -28.22
C PHE A 294 -0.65 3.25 -28.97
N LYS A 295 0.52 2.73 -28.61
CA LYS A 295 1.75 2.98 -29.37
C LYS A 295 1.67 2.34 -30.76
N ALA A 296 1.27 1.08 -30.86
CA ALA A 296 1.15 0.39 -32.15
C ALA A 296 0.13 1.05 -33.10
N ILE A 297 -1.01 1.51 -32.58
CA ILE A 297 -2.00 2.26 -33.36
C ILE A 297 -1.41 3.56 -33.91
N ARG A 298 -0.60 4.25 -33.10
CA ARG A 298 -0.02 5.54 -33.45
C ARG A 298 1.10 5.43 -34.46
N ASP A 299 1.98 4.45 -34.29
CA ASP A 299 3.12 4.23 -35.18
C ASP A 299 2.59 3.82 -36.58
N GLY A 300 1.41 3.21 -36.67
CA GLY A 300 0.74 2.88 -37.94
C GLY A 300 1.43 1.79 -38.74
N GLU A 301 2.51 1.20 -38.21
CA GLU A 301 3.35 0.17 -38.83
C GLU A 301 2.87 -1.26 -38.51
N ALA A 302 1.98 -1.42 -37.53
CA ALA A 302 1.49 -2.73 -37.09
C ALA A 302 0.33 -3.23 -37.98
N SER A 303 0.36 -4.52 -38.31
CA SER A 303 -0.75 -5.19 -38.99
C SER A 303 -2.00 -5.28 -38.11
N GLU A 304 -3.17 -5.40 -38.72
CA GLU A 304 -4.45 -5.52 -38.00
C GLU A 304 -4.44 -6.68 -36.98
N LYS A 305 -3.82 -7.80 -37.35
CA LYS A 305 -3.65 -8.97 -36.48
C LYS A 305 -2.75 -8.67 -35.28
N GLU A 306 -1.66 -7.94 -35.46
CA GLU A 306 -0.76 -7.55 -34.38
C GLU A 306 -1.45 -6.60 -33.39
N ILE A 307 -2.27 -5.67 -33.89
CA ILE A 307 -3.06 -4.76 -33.05
C ILE A 307 -4.07 -5.54 -32.21
N GLU A 308 -4.76 -6.52 -32.80
CA GLU A 308 -5.70 -7.38 -32.08
C GLU A 308 -5.00 -8.24 -31.01
N ASP A 309 -3.85 -8.83 -31.35
CA ASP A 309 -3.04 -9.59 -30.39
C ASP A 309 -2.53 -8.72 -29.24
N LEU A 310 -2.07 -7.50 -29.53
CA LEU A 310 -1.66 -6.53 -28.51
C LEU A 310 -2.83 -6.13 -27.61
N LYS A 311 -4.01 -5.89 -28.18
CA LYS A 311 -5.23 -5.60 -27.40
C LYS A 311 -5.55 -6.74 -26.45
N ARG A 312 -5.58 -7.98 -26.95
CA ARG A 312 -5.87 -9.18 -26.16
C ARG A 312 -4.85 -9.38 -25.04
N ASN A 313 -3.56 -9.24 -25.34
CA ASN A 313 -2.49 -9.34 -24.34
C ASN A 313 -2.59 -8.24 -23.27
N SER A 314 -2.91 -7.02 -23.68
CA SER A 314 -3.07 -5.89 -22.75
C SER A 314 -4.26 -6.12 -21.80
N LEU A 315 -5.39 -6.62 -22.31
CA LEU A 315 -6.54 -6.99 -21.48
C LEU A 315 -6.20 -8.11 -20.47
N GLU A 316 -5.42 -9.12 -20.88
CA GLU A 316 -4.99 -10.15 -19.94
C GLU A 316 -4.03 -9.61 -18.86
N LEU A 317 -3.14 -8.69 -19.23
CA LEU A 317 -2.30 -7.98 -18.25
C LEU A 317 -3.14 -7.18 -17.26
N ILE A 318 -4.22 -6.53 -17.70
CA ILE A 318 -5.16 -5.81 -16.82
C ILE A 318 -5.81 -6.78 -15.82
N ARG A 319 -6.26 -7.96 -16.27
CA ARG A 319 -6.81 -8.99 -15.39
C ARG A 319 -5.78 -9.45 -14.36
N ILE A 320 -4.56 -9.78 -14.81
CA ILE A 320 -3.46 -10.18 -13.92
C ILE A 320 -3.16 -9.09 -12.88
N ALA A 321 -2.95 -7.85 -13.31
CA ALA A 321 -2.64 -6.72 -12.44
C ALA A 321 -3.77 -6.47 -11.43
N THR A 322 -5.03 -6.58 -11.86
CA THR A 322 -6.20 -6.46 -11.00
C THR A 322 -6.24 -7.54 -9.91
N ARG A 323 -5.99 -8.81 -10.26
CA ARG A 323 -5.90 -9.93 -9.30
C ARG A 323 -4.75 -9.75 -8.30
N GLN A 324 -3.60 -9.29 -8.79
CA GLN A 324 -2.44 -8.99 -7.94
C GLN A 324 -2.73 -7.84 -6.97
N TYR A 325 -3.45 -6.80 -7.42
CA TYR A 325 -3.86 -5.70 -6.58
C TYR A 325 -4.82 -6.15 -5.48
N GLY A 326 -5.87 -6.91 -5.81
CA GLY A 326 -6.78 -7.50 -4.84
C GLY A 326 -6.06 -8.38 -3.80
N THR A 327 -5.11 -9.20 -4.24
CA THR A 327 -4.27 -10.01 -3.34
C THR A 327 -3.40 -9.14 -2.42
N SER A 328 -2.81 -8.08 -2.96
CA SER A 328 -1.97 -7.14 -2.19
C SER A 328 -2.78 -6.39 -1.13
N GLN A 329 -4.01 -6.02 -1.44
CA GLN A 329 -4.96 -5.40 -0.52
C GLN A 329 -5.32 -6.33 0.64
N VAL A 330 -5.71 -7.57 0.36
CA VAL A 330 -5.97 -8.58 1.40
C VAL A 330 -4.73 -8.79 2.27
N LYS A 331 -3.55 -8.90 1.64
CA LYS A 331 -2.26 -9.03 2.34
C LYS A 331 -1.97 -7.83 3.23
N TRP A 332 -2.31 -6.61 2.80
CA TRP A 332 -2.19 -5.40 3.61
C TRP A 332 -3.04 -5.54 4.85
N ILE A 333 -4.37 -5.69 4.69
CA ILE A 333 -5.32 -5.76 5.79
C ILE A 333 -4.88 -6.80 6.83
N ARG A 334 -4.56 -8.01 6.35
CA ARG A 334 -4.10 -9.14 7.18
C ARG A 334 -2.82 -8.87 7.95
N ASN A 335 -1.85 -8.19 7.35
CA ASN A 335 -0.50 -8.09 7.93
C ASN A 335 -0.21 -6.77 8.61
N LYS A 336 -0.94 -5.69 8.29
CA LYS A 336 -0.76 -4.48 9.07
C LYS A 336 -1.98 -3.77 9.57
N LEU A 337 -3.15 -3.87 8.94
CA LEU A 337 -4.33 -3.19 9.50
C LEU A 337 -4.73 -3.91 10.77
N TRP A 338 -4.82 -5.24 10.68
CA TRP A 338 -5.03 -6.10 11.84
C TRP A 338 -3.93 -5.92 12.91
N GLN A 339 -2.66 -5.76 12.50
CA GLN A 339 -1.57 -5.51 13.44
C GLN A 339 -1.73 -4.16 14.15
N ALA A 340 -2.13 -3.11 13.45
CA ALA A 340 -2.39 -1.80 14.04
C ALA A 340 -3.53 -1.87 15.07
N PHE A 341 -4.61 -2.60 14.77
CA PHE A 341 -5.69 -2.87 15.73
C PHE A 341 -5.22 -3.69 16.94
N ARG A 342 -4.39 -4.71 16.73
CA ARG A 342 -3.79 -5.49 17.81
C ARG A 342 -2.90 -4.64 18.72
N GLU A 343 -2.04 -3.83 18.14
CA GLU A 343 -1.16 -2.91 18.88
C GLU A 343 -1.97 -1.87 19.67
N ALA A 344 -3.15 -1.49 19.18
CA ALA A 344 -4.08 -0.61 19.88
C ALA A 344 -4.92 -1.30 20.96
N GLY A 345 -4.94 -2.64 21.03
CA GLY A 345 -5.87 -3.37 21.90
C GLY A 345 -7.33 -3.35 21.42
N GLU A 346 -7.58 -2.96 20.16
CA GLU A 346 -8.90 -2.62 19.63
C GLU A 346 -9.38 -3.62 18.55
N THR A 347 -8.89 -4.86 18.59
CA THR A 347 -9.26 -5.90 17.60
C THR A 347 -10.75 -6.22 17.58
N HIS A 348 -11.45 -5.98 18.70
CA HIS A 348 -12.90 -6.14 18.82
C HIS A 348 -13.71 -5.17 17.94
N ARG A 349 -13.06 -4.19 17.30
CA ARG A 349 -13.70 -3.18 16.42
C ARG A 349 -13.55 -3.47 14.93
N LEU A 350 -12.84 -4.54 14.57
CA LEU A 350 -12.60 -4.96 13.20
C LEU A 350 -13.42 -6.21 12.88
N TYR A 351 -14.48 -6.05 12.08
CA TYR A 351 -15.44 -7.08 11.74
C TYR A 351 -15.23 -7.58 10.31
N LEU A 352 -15.08 -8.90 10.13
CA LEU A 352 -14.98 -9.51 8.80
C LEU A 352 -16.37 -9.94 8.31
N LEU A 353 -16.78 -9.40 7.17
CA LEU A 353 -18.04 -9.74 6.50
C LEU A 353 -17.74 -10.57 5.25
N ASP A 354 -18.38 -11.75 5.16
CA ASP A 354 -18.18 -12.67 4.04
C ASP A 354 -19.09 -12.29 2.86
N SER A 355 -18.46 -11.97 1.75
CA SER A 355 -19.10 -11.59 0.48
C SER A 355 -19.00 -12.69 -0.58
N SER A 356 -18.59 -13.91 -0.24
CA SER A 356 -18.35 -14.99 -1.21
C SER A 356 -19.63 -15.44 -1.92
N ASN A 357 -20.78 -15.41 -1.25
CA ASN A 357 -22.08 -15.67 -1.89
C ASN A 357 -22.87 -14.37 -2.13
N VAL A 358 -23.12 -14.02 -3.39
CA VAL A 358 -23.87 -12.79 -3.76
C VAL A 358 -25.35 -12.92 -3.40
N SER A 359 -25.93 -14.12 -3.52
CA SER A 359 -27.34 -14.38 -3.23
C SER A 359 -27.68 -14.18 -1.75
N ASP A 360 -26.69 -14.37 -0.88
CA ASP A 360 -26.83 -14.21 0.58
C ASP A 360 -26.34 -12.84 1.08
N TRP A 361 -26.15 -11.83 0.20
CA TRP A 361 -25.65 -10.50 0.59
C TRP A 361 -26.41 -9.90 1.78
N SER A 362 -27.75 -10.01 1.79
CA SER A 362 -28.56 -9.49 2.90
C SER A 362 -28.17 -10.13 4.24
N LYS A 363 -28.10 -11.47 4.28
CA LYS A 363 -27.86 -12.25 5.50
C LYS A 363 -26.41 -12.17 5.98
N CYS A 364 -25.46 -12.16 5.06
CA CYS A 364 -24.03 -12.22 5.38
C CYS A 364 -23.40 -10.84 5.61
N ILE A 365 -23.98 -9.78 5.05
CA ILE A 365 -23.38 -8.44 5.02
C ILE A 365 -24.34 -7.39 5.57
N THR A 366 -25.50 -7.20 4.96
CA THR A 366 -26.41 -6.11 5.32
C THR A 366 -26.92 -6.26 6.77
N GLU A 367 -27.53 -7.39 7.11
CA GLU A 367 -28.10 -7.64 8.44
C GLU A 367 -27.04 -7.59 9.56
N PRO A 368 -25.88 -8.27 9.47
CA PRO A 368 -24.86 -8.22 10.52
C PRO A 368 -24.25 -6.83 10.66
N SER A 369 -23.98 -6.13 9.55
CA SER A 369 -23.39 -4.80 9.61
C SER A 369 -24.35 -3.77 10.22
N GLU A 370 -25.63 -3.78 9.83
CA GLU A 370 -26.65 -2.93 10.43
C GLU A 370 -26.81 -3.20 11.92
N GLN A 371 -26.88 -4.47 12.32
CA GLN A 371 -27.02 -4.85 13.72
C GLN A 371 -25.85 -4.34 14.57
N ILE A 372 -24.61 -4.48 14.08
CA ILE A 372 -23.42 -4.00 14.80
C ILE A 372 -23.43 -2.48 14.94
N VAL A 373 -23.78 -1.74 13.89
CA VAL A 373 -23.88 -0.28 13.94
C VAL A 373 -24.96 0.16 14.92
N GLN A 374 -26.13 -0.49 14.91
CA GLN A 374 -27.22 -0.20 15.86
C GLN A 374 -26.81 -0.46 17.31
N LEU A 375 -26.15 -1.60 17.58
CA LEU A 375 -25.66 -1.92 18.93
C LEU A 375 -24.67 -0.87 19.41
N MET A 376 -23.75 -0.43 18.55
CA MET A 376 -22.78 0.60 18.91
C MET A 376 -23.43 1.97 19.15
N GLN A 377 -24.36 2.40 18.30
CA GLN A 377 -25.10 3.65 18.50
C GLN A 377 -25.88 3.66 19.82
N GLN A 378 -26.40 2.50 20.23
CA GLN A 378 -27.11 2.29 21.49
C GLN A 378 -26.18 2.09 22.70
N SER A 379 -24.85 2.10 22.52
CA SER A 379 -23.85 1.79 23.54
C SER A 379 -24.04 0.41 24.19
N LYS A 380 -24.54 -0.56 23.41
CA LYS A 380 -24.70 -1.96 23.83
C LYS A 380 -23.45 -2.77 23.47
N PRO A 381 -23.16 -3.87 24.19
CA PRO A 381 -22.07 -4.77 23.83
C PRO A 381 -22.26 -5.30 22.40
N THR A 382 -21.23 -5.13 21.58
CA THR A 382 -21.18 -5.70 20.23
C THR A 382 -20.69 -7.15 20.29
N PRO A 383 -21.09 -8.01 19.34
CA PRO A 383 -20.61 -9.39 19.30
C PRO A 383 -19.09 -9.44 19.09
N ASP A 384 -18.47 -10.55 19.49
CA ASP A 384 -17.07 -10.84 19.17
C ASP A 384 -16.90 -10.93 17.64
N PRO A 385 -15.97 -10.19 17.01
CA PRO A 385 -15.71 -10.31 15.59
C PRO A 385 -15.51 -11.74 15.07
N LYS A 386 -14.99 -12.65 15.90
CA LYS A 386 -14.78 -14.06 15.52
C LYS A 386 -16.07 -14.86 15.40
N SER A 387 -17.14 -14.45 16.10
CA SER A 387 -18.41 -15.18 16.11
C SER A 387 -19.31 -14.84 14.92
N LEU A 388 -18.92 -13.88 14.06
CA LEU A 388 -19.76 -13.45 12.92
C LEU A 388 -19.83 -14.47 11.79
N SER A 389 -18.73 -15.17 11.51
CA SER A 389 -18.68 -16.17 10.43
C SER A 389 -17.53 -17.16 10.64
N GLN A 390 -17.63 -18.33 10.02
CA GLN A 390 -16.55 -19.32 10.00
C GLN A 390 -15.27 -18.75 9.38
N LEU A 391 -15.42 -17.89 8.36
CA LEU A 391 -14.32 -17.18 7.72
C LEU A 391 -13.64 -16.21 8.69
N ALA A 392 -14.40 -15.42 9.45
CA ALA A 392 -13.88 -14.52 10.47
C ALA A 392 -13.10 -15.27 11.56
N MET A 393 -13.67 -16.38 12.06
CA MET A 393 -13.02 -17.23 13.05
C MET A 393 -11.67 -17.76 12.56
N THR A 394 -11.62 -18.26 11.32
CA THR A 394 -10.41 -18.84 10.73
C THR A 394 -9.35 -17.77 10.46
N GLU A 395 -9.74 -16.64 9.89
CA GLU A 395 -8.84 -15.54 9.51
C GLU A 395 -8.23 -14.87 10.75
N PHE A 396 -9.05 -14.49 11.73
CA PHE A 396 -8.55 -13.87 12.95
C PHE A 396 -7.81 -14.86 13.86
N GLY A 397 -8.30 -16.10 13.99
CA GLY A 397 -7.62 -17.14 14.79
C GLY A 397 -6.22 -17.48 14.27
N THR A 398 -6.07 -17.59 12.94
CA THR A 398 -4.75 -17.80 12.32
C THR A 398 -3.79 -16.64 12.62
N LYS A 399 -4.30 -15.40 12.65
CA LYS A 399 -3.49 -14.21 12.91
C LYS A 399 -3.05 -14.10 14.36
N GLU A 400 -3.93 -14.39 15.31
CA GLU A 400 -3.58 -14.45 16.72
C GLU A 400 -2.49 -15.49 16.98
N ALA A 401 -2.63 -16.69 16.41
CA ALA A 401 -1.62 -17.75 16.52
C ALA A 401 -0.27 -17.35 15.89
N GLN A 402 -0.26 -16.67 14.73
CA GLN A 402 0.97 -16.14 14.11
C GLN A 402 1.61 -15.05 14.97
N ALA A 403 0.80 -14.20 15.59
CA ALA A 403 1.27 -13.08 16.38
C ALA A 403 1.89 -13.51 17.72
N GLN A 404 1.37 -14.57 18.33
CA GLN A 404 1.95 -15.20 19.51
C GLN A 404 3.36 -15.78 19.23
N LYS A 405 3.59 -16.33 18.03
CA LYS A 405 4.90 -16.88 17.63
C LYS A 405 5.97 -15.82 17.36
N ARG A 406 5.59 -14.59 16.99
CA ARG A 406 6.51 -13.50 16.58
C ARG A 406 7.12 -12.70 17.73
N VAL A 407 6.79 -12.99 18.98
CA VAL A 407 7.26 -12.24 20.15
C VAL A 407 8.79 -12.31 20.35
N GLN A 408 9.50 -13.19 19.62
CA GLN A 408 10.95 -13.43 19.80
C GLN A 408 11.86 -12.86 18.69
N THR A 409 11.36 -12.20 17.65
CA THR A 409 12.20 -11.70 16.54
C THR A 409 12.55 -10.21 16.69
N ASP A 410 13.79 -9.85 16.37
CA ASP A 410 14.34 -8.49 16.40
C ASP A 410 13.39 -7.45 15.75
N PRO A 411 13.03 -6.35 16.45
CA PRO A 411 12.08 -5.36 15.95
C PRO A 411 12.51 -4.65 14.65
N ILE A 412 13.81 -4.68 14.32
CA ILE A 412 14.35 -4.10 13.10
C ILE A 412 14.66 -5.25 12.13
N GLY A 413 13.67 -5.59 11.29
CA GLY A 413 13.85 -6.65 10.28
C GLY A 413 15.09 -6.39 9.42
N LYS A 414 15.98 -7.39 9.32
CA LYS A 414 17.24 -7.33 8.57
C LYS A 414 17.14 -8.11 7.27
N CYS A 415 17.69 -7.54 6.20
CA CYS A 415 17.88 -8.23 4.94
C CYS A 415 19.18 -9.06 4.98
N TYR A 416 19.12 -10.26 4.41
CA TYR A 416 20.24 -11.20 4.33
C TYR A 416 20.57 -11.45 2.87
N THR A 417 21.81 -11.16 2.46
CA THR A 417 22.28 -11.38 1.10
C THR A 417 23.16 -12.61 1.04
N CYS A 418 22.91 -13.49 0.08
CA CYS A 418 23.71 -14.69 -0.18
C CYS A 418 24.71 -14.43 -1.29
N ASP A 419 26.00 -14.44 -0.97
CA ASP A 419 27.08 -14.20 -1.94
C ASP A 419 27.15 -15.30 -3.02
N VAL A 420 26.71 -16.52 -2.71
CA VAL A 420 26.73 -17.66 -3.63
C VAL A 420 25.60 -17.59 -4.66
N CYS A 421 24.46 -17.05 -4.27
CA CYS A 421 23.25 -17.02 -5.11
C CYS A 421 22.89 -15.63 -5.61
N GLU A 422 23.58 -14.59 -5.13
CA GLU A 422 23.30 -13.17 -5.36
C GLU A 422 21.83 -12.80 -5.06
N LYS A 423 21.24 -13.49 -4.08
CA LYS A 423 19.85 -13.27 -3.66
C LYS A 423 19.80 -12.63 -2.29
N THR A 424 18.97 -11.60 -2.18
CA THR A 424 18.67 -10.93 -0.91
C THR A 424 17.29 -11.39 -0.41
N MET A 425 17.23 -11.82 0.85
CA MET A 425 16.02 -12.24 1.55
C MET A 425 15.65 -11.21 2.61
N ALA A 426 14.36 -10.97 2.81
CA ALA A 426 13.87 -9.90 3.68
C ALA A 426 13.58 -10.34 5.12
N SER A 427 13.79 -11.63 5.44
CA SER A 427 13.65 -12.16 6.80
C SER A 427 14.60 -13.33 7.05
N GLU A 428 14.85 -13.58 8.32
CA GLU A 428 15.68 -14.70 8.79
C GLU A 428 15.04 -16.06 8.46
N ASP A 429 13.72 -16.19 8.56
CA ASP A 429 13.01 -17.41 8.14
C ASP A 429 13.25 -17.73 6.65
N GLN A 430 13.13 -16.71 5.79
CA GLN A 430 13.40 -16.85 4.35
C GLN A 430 14.86 -17.19 4.09
N TRP A 431 15.76 -16.63 4.89
CA TRP A 431 17.19 -16.96 4.85
C TRP A 431 17.43 -18.43 5.19
N HIS A 432 16.84 -18.96 6.26
CA HIS A 432 16.97 -20.38 6.60
C HIS A 432 16.35 -21.31 5.54
N ILE A 433 15.21 -20.94 4.97
CA ILE A 433 14.60 -21.68 3.85
C ILE A 433 15.54 -21.65 2.63
N HIS A 434 16.14 -20.49 2.34
CA HIS A 434 17.09 -20.34 1.24
C HIS A 434 18.31 -21.24 1.41
N LEU A 435 18.94 -21.25 2.59
CA LEU A 435 20.10 -22.10 2.90
C LEU A 435 19.78 -23.59 2.71
N LYS A 436 18.55 -24.01 2.98
CA LYS A 436 18.09 -25.40 2.79
C LYS A 436 17.72 -25.73 1.34
N SER A 437 17.56 -24.74 0.47
CA SER A 437 17.07 -24.91 -0.90
C SER A 437 18.06 -25.67 -1.79
N HIS A 438 17.52 -26.44 -2.74
CA HIS A 438 18.33 -27.18 -3.72
C HIS A 438 19.24 -26.25 -4.53
N ARG A 439 18.74 -25.08 -4.92
CA ARG A 439 19.50 -24.08 -5.69
C ARG A 439 20.73 -23.59 -4.92
N HIS A 440 20.60 -23.31 -3.62
CA HIS A 440 21.73 -22.88 -2.80
C HIS A 440 22.77 -24.00 -2.62
N LYS A 441 22.32 -25.22 -2.30
CA LYS A 441 23.20 -26.39 -2.16
C LYS A 441 23.96 -26.72 -3.46
N SER A 442 23.29 -26.60 -4.61
CA SER A 442 23.93 -26.78 -5.92
C SER A 442 24.94 -25.65 -6.24
N GLY A 443 24.59 -24.41 -5.90
CA GLY A 443 25.48 -23.25 -6.00
C GLY A 443 26.77 -23.45 -5.18
N LEU A 444 26.65 -23.88 -3.93
CA LEU A 444 27.81 -24.18 -3.07
C LEU A 444 28.72 -25.26 -3.65
N LYS A 445 28.14 -26.36 -4.15
CA LYS A 445 28.91 -27.42 -4.83
C LYS A 445 29.65 -26.90 -6.05
N SER A 446 29.01 -26.01 -6.82
CA SER A 446 29.60 -25.42 -8.03
C SER A 446 30.72 -24.44 -7.67
N ALA A 447 30.53 -23.61 -6.64
CA ALA A 447 31.53 -22.68 -6.14
C ALA A 447 32.77 -23.41 -5.59
N SER A 448 32.57 -24.48 -4.81
CA SER A 448 33.66 -25.32 -4.30
C SER A 448 34.46 -25.98 -5.43
N LYS A 449 33.81 -26.49 -6.48
CA LYS A 449 34.50 -27.02 -7.67
C LYS A 449 35.31 -25.96 -8.43
N ARG A 450 34.79 -24.73 -8.53
CA ARG A 450 35.54 -23.61 -9.14
C ARG A 450 36.76 -23.26 -8.32
N ALA A 451 36.62 -23.12 -7.00
CA ALA A 451 37.75 -22.83 -6.12
C ALA A 451 38.85 -23.90 -6.19
N GLN A 452 38.50 -25.19 -6.23
CA GLN A 452 39.47 -26.28 -6.41
C GLN A 452 40.19 -26.22 -7.76
N ARG A 453 39.45 -25.86 -8.83
CA ARG A 453 40.02 -25.66 -10.16
C ARG A 453 40.98 -24.47 -10.16
N ASP A 454 40.60 -23.34 -9.58
CA ASP A 454 41.42 -22.13 -9.53
C ASP A 454 42.69 -22.34 -8.69
N GLU A 455 42.59 -23.09 -7.58
CA GLU A 455 43.75 -23.48 -6.77
C GLU A 455 44.70 -24.40 -7.54
N TYR A 456 44.16 -25.35 -8.33
CA TYR A 456 44.96 -26.19 -9.21
C TYR A 456 45.72 -25.38 -10.26
N PHE A 457 45.06 -24.43 -10.94
CA PHE A 457 45.71 -23.55 -11.91
C PHE A 457 46.77 -22.66 -11.26
N ARG A 458 46.48 -22.11 -10.07
CA ARG A 458 47.44 -21.29 -9.32
C ARG A 458 48.69 -22.08 -8.91
N LYS A 459 48.54 -23.34 -8.49
CA LYS A 459 49.69 -24.22 -8.21
C LYS A 459 50.52 -24.49 -9.45
N LYS A 460 49.88 -24.76 -10.60
CA LYS A 460 50.59 -24.93 -11.87
C LYS A 460 51.33 -23.67 -12.33
N GLU A 461 50.75 -22.49 -12.15
CA GLU A 461 51.42 -21.22 -12.47
C GLU A 461 52.64 -20.98 -11.59
N LEU A 462 52.54 -21.27 -10.28
CA LEU A 462 53.66 -21.18 -9.36
C LEU A 462 54.77 -22.19 -9.67
N GLU A 463 54.41 -23.42 -10.06
CA GLU A 463 55.36 -24.44 -10.51
C GLU A 463 56.07 -24.02 -11.82
N ALA A 464 55.34 -23.42 -12.76
CA ALA A 464 55.91 -22.90 -14.00
C ALA A 464 56.87 -21.72 -13.74
N GLN A 465 56.52 -20.81 -12.84
CA GLN A 465 57.37 -19.70 -12.42
C GLN A 465 58.63 -20.18 -11.67
N ALA A 466 58.50 -21.18 -10.80
CA ALA A 466 59.62 -21.79 -10.10
C ALA A 466 60.60 -22.49 -11.07
N THR A 467 60.08 -23.13 -12.11
CA THR A 467 60.88 -23.78 -13.16
C THR A 467 61.61 -22.75 -14.04
N GLN A 468 61.00 -21.59 -14.31
CA GLN A 468 61.66 -20.48 -15.00
C GLN A 468 62.76 -19.82 -14.15
N ALA A 469 62.56 -19.71 -12.83
CA ALA A 469 63.57 -19.16 -11.92
C ALA A 469 64.80 -20.07 -11.75
N THR A 470 64.65 -21.39 -11.93
CA THR A 470 65.77 -22.36 -11.89
C THR A 470 66.54 -22.46 -13.22
N GLN A 471 66.03 -21.87 -14.30
CA GLN A 471 66.68 -21.82 -15.62
C GLN A 471 67.34 -20.47 -15.94
N ALA A 472 67.37 -19.52 -14.98
CA ALA A 472 68.16 -18.30 -15.14
C ALA A 472 69.66 -18.63 -14.98
N PRO A 473 70.51 -18.37 -16.00
CA PRO A 473 71.93 -18.72 -15.92
C PRO A 473 72.65 -17.83 -14.90
N GLU A 474 73.45 -18.46 -14.04
CA GLU A 474 74.44 -17.80 -13.20
C GLU A 474 75.35 -16.94 -14.08
N THR A 475 75.33 -15.63 -13.86
CA THR A 475 76.28 -14.72 -14.50
C THR A 475 77.61 -14.87 -13.77
N GLU A 476 78.60 -15.46 -14.44
CA GLU A 476 79.98 -15.56 -13.97
C GLU A 476 80.55 -14.16 -13.64
N PRO A 477 81.34 -14.02 -12.55
CA PRO A 477 81.95 -12.74 -12.21
C PRO A 477 83.16 -12.48 -13.11
N VAL A 478 83.08 -11.43 -13.94
CA VAL A 478 84.20 -10.94 -14.73
C VAL A 478 85.22 -10.29 -13.81
N SER A 479 86.47 -10.77 -13.90
CA SER A 479 87.67 -10.23 -13.22
C SER A 479 88.31 -9.11 -14.03
#